data_AF-A0A3P6PPI7-F1
#
_entry.id   AF-A0A3P6PPI7-F1
#
_cell.length_a   1.000
_cell.length_b   1.000
_cell.length_c   1.000
_cell.angle_alpha   90.00
_cell.angle_beta   90.00
_cell.angle_gamma   90.00
#
_symmetry.space_group_name_H-M   'P 1'
#
loop_
_entity.id
_entity.type
_entity.pdbx_description
1 polymer ?
#
loop_
_entity_poly.entity_id
_entity_poly.type
_entity_poly.pdbx_seq_one_letter_code
_entity_poly.pdbx_strand_id
1 'polypeptide(L)'
;MQCLFAHSGITDRISAMMNSHAALPNSGKVMLLQCIANMAASKENAAILKQTIPLVIKRLDSSLELERTVSFQALTNLSFVIAPSQIEIFLPVIPICLKRQVFVNAPFSFIHANIQHNSSVYHQFLVGLWEKGETNINSLRLLINLSCCPDMVPYILAAKTVTGLLSILDTDKPEILLRAVTWLLCMSTAVQALSVTYEVIAPLNQDPFANPNYTVYFSIYAPKGKRELVKRLNEIATGADEAARKAKQLLETLAKIPDARSLLSNLNRL
;
A
#
# COMPACT_ATOMS: atom_id res chain seq x y z
N MET A 1 -24.36 16.98 -12.09
CA MET A 1 -25.17 15.75 -11.96
C MET A 1 -24.89 15.00 -10.65
N GLN A 2 -23.63 14.78 -10.23
CA GLN A 2 -23.30 14.04 -9.00
C GLN A 2 -23.80 14.69 -7.68
N CYS A 3 -23.84 16.03 -7.58
CA CYS A 3 -24.40 16.70 -6.40
C CYS A 3 -25.91 16.47 -6.27
N LEU A 4 -26.65 16.22 -7.36
CA LEU A 4 -28.09 15.96 -7.31
C LEU A 4 -28.42 14.63 -6.59
N PHE A 5 -27.49 13.67 -6.57
CA PHE A 5 -27.70 12.37 -5.92
C PHE A 5 -27.66 12.46 -4.40
N ALA A 6 -26.79 13.30 -3.83
CA ALA A 6 -26.82 13.62 -2.39
C ALA A 6 -28.15 14.29 -2.03
N HIS A 7 -28.56 15.32 -2.78
CA HIS A 7 -29.77 16.09 -2.48
C HIS A 7 -31.07 15.30 -2.69
N SER A 8 -31.04 14.20 -3.43
CA SER A 8 -32.20 13.31 -3.65
C SER A 8 -32.22 12.08 -2.73
N GLY A 9 -31.29 11.97 -1.77
CA GLY A 9 -31.19 10.83 -0.85
C GLY A 9 -30.76 9.52 -1.52
N ILE A 10 -30.32 9.57 -2.77
CA ILE A 10 -29.86 8.39 -3.51
C ILE A 10 -28.55 7.88 -2.91
N THR A 11 -27.67 8.79 -2.48
CA THR A 11 -26.39 8.43 -1.84
C THR A 11 -26.59 7.63 -0.57
N ASP A 12 -27.56 8.00 0.28
CA ASP A 12 -27.92 7.27 1.50
C ASP A 12 -28.45 5.87 1.18
N ARG A 13 -29.31 5.74 0.17
CA ARG A 13 -29.83 4.44 -0.28
C ARG A 13 -28.72 3.53 -0.78
N ILE A 14 -27.83 4.04 -1.63
CA ILE A 14 -26.65 3.30 -2.13
C ILE A 14 -25.77 2.87 -0.96
N SER A 15 -25.54 3.76 0.00
CA SER A 15 -24.78 3.42 1.21
C SER A 15 -25.46 2.32 2.03
N ALA A 16 -26.78 2.36 2.18
CA ALA A 16 -27.54 1.36 2.94
C ALA A 16 -27.52 -0.01 2.25
N MET A 17 -27.54 -0.05 0.90
CA MET A 17 -27.47 -1.29 0.12
C MET A 17 -26.18 -2.08 0.34
N MET A 18 -25.09 -1.43 0.78
CA MET A 18 -23.85 -2.15 1.12
C MET A 18 -24.03 -3.17 2.24
N ASN A 19 -25.00 -2.97 3.15
CA ASN A 19 -25.30 -3.95 4.21
C ASN A 19 -25.83 -5.28 3.64
N SER A 20 -26.52 -5.24 2.50
CA SER A 20 -27.02 -6.42 1.78
C SER A 20 -26.12 -6.86 0.63
N HIS A 21 -24.91 -6.28 0.49
CA HIS A 21 -24.01 -6.51 -0.65
C HIS A 21 -23.74 -8.01 -0.90
N ALA A 22 -23.57 -8.82 0.16
CA ALA A 22 -23.28 -10.24 0.03
C ALA A 22 -24.39 -11.04 -0.69
N ALA A 23 -25.65 -10.61 -0.57
CA ALA A 23 -26.81 -11.25 -1.18
C ALA A 23 -27.01 -10.91 -2.66
N LEU A 24 -26.27 -9.94 -3.18
CA LEU A 24 -26.36 -9.56 -4.59
C LEU A 24 -25.71 -10.62 -5.50
N PRO A 25 -26.20 -10.79 -6.73
CA PRO A 25 -25.44 -11.52 -7.76
C PRO A 25 -24.10 -10.82 -8.02
N ASN A 26 -23.12 -11.54 -8.57
CA ASN A 26 -21.76 -11.02 -8.78
C ASN A 26 -21.73 -9.72 -9.62
N SER A 27 -22.58 -9.61 -10.64
CA SER A 27 -22.75 -8.37 -11.41
C SER A 27 -23.26 -7.21 -10.54
N GLY A 28 -24.25 -7.47 -9.69
CA GLY A 28 -24.81 -6.49 -8.75
C GLY A 28 -23.80 -6.01 -7.72
N LYS A 29 -22.94 -6.90 -7.21
CA LYS A 29 -21.82 -6.56 -6.30
C LYS A 29 -20.88 -5.54 -6.94
N VAL A 30 -20.39 -5.86 -8.14
CA VAL A 30 -19.48 -4.99 -8.89
C VAL A 30 -20.15 -3.66 -9.23
N MET A 31 -21.40 -3.67 -9.69
CA MET A 31 -22.15 -2.45 -10.01
C MET A 31 -22.33 -1.54 -8.80
N LEU A 32 -22.70 -2.09 -7.64
CA LEU A 32 -22.89 -1.31 -6.42
C LEU A 32 -21.59 -0.63 -5.98
N LEU A 33 -20.48 -1.37 -5.97
CA LEU A 33 -19.17 -0.81 -5.64
C LEU A 33 -18.71 0.22 -6.68
N GLN A 34 -18.99 0.00 -7.97
CA GLN A 34 -18.70 0.98 -9.02
C GLN A 34 -19.53 2.27 -8.83
N CYS A 35 -20.80 2.16 -8.43
CA CYS A 35 -21.61 3.32 -8.06
C CYS A 35 -20.97 4.10 -6.91
N ILE A 36 -20.56 3.42 -5.85
CA ILE A 36 -19.87 4.06 -4.71
C ILE A 36 -18.58 4.73 -5.16
N ALA A 37 -17.76 4.05 -5.96
CA ALA A 37 -16.52 4.60 -6.48
C ALA A 37 -16.75 5.89 -7.27
N ASN A 38 -17.74 5.89 -8.18
CA ASN A 38 -18.07 7.04 -9.01
C ASN A 38 -18.64 8.19 -8.18
N MET A 39 -19.49 7.89 -7.19
CA MET A 39 -20.12 8.90 -6.33
C MET A 39 -19.10 9.53 -5.37
N ALA A 40 -18.19 8.73 -4.81
CA ALA A 40 -17.14 9.19 -3.90
C ALA A 40 -16.15 10.18 -4.53
N ALA A 41 -16.18 10.37 -5.86
CA ALA A 41 -15.41 11.44 -6.52
C ALA A 41 -15.92 12.85 -6.15
N SER A 42 -17.16 13.00 -5.68
CA SER A 42 -17.72 14.26 -5.14
C SER A 42 -17.55 14.30 -3.63
N LYS A 43 -17.12 15.46 -3.10
CA LYS A 43 -16.88 15.66 -1.66
C LYS A 43 -18.14 15.47 -0.82
N GLU A 44 -19.28 15.94 -1.33
CA GLU A 44 -20.59 15.86 -0.68
C GLU A 44 -21.04 14.40 -0.56
N ASN A 45 -20.93 13.63 -1.65
CA ASN A 45 -21.26 12.22 -1.66
C ASN A 45 -20.27 11.39 -0.83
N ALA A 46 -18.98 11.71 -0.90
CA ALA A 46 -17.95 11.04 -0.12
C ALA A 46 -18.20 11.15 1.38
N ALA A 47 -18.67 12.30 1.86
CA ALA A 47 -18.99 12.51 3.28
C ALA A 47 -20.05 11.50 3.77
N ILE A 48 -21.10 11.27 2.99
CA ILE A 48 -22.15 10.27 3.28
C ILE A 48 -21.58 8.84 3.16
N LEU A 49 -20.82 8.59 2.10
CA LEU A 49 -20.28 7.26 1.79
C LEU A 49 -19.14 6.82 2.71
N LYS A 50 -18.57 7.69 3.56
CA LYS A 50 -17.53 7.33 4.53
C LYS A 50 -17.94 6.15 5.43
N GLN A 51 -19.22 6.04 5.77
CA GLN A 51 -19.73 4.91 6.57
C GLN A 51 -19.61 3.55 5.87
N THR A 52 -19.44 3.52 4.54
CA THR A 52 -19.24 2.28 3.77
C THR A 52 -17.81 1.76 3.82
N ILE A 53 -16.83 2.56 4.25
CA ILE A 53 -15.39 2.20 4.20
C ILE A 53 -15.11 0.82 4.81
N PRO A 54 -15.58 0.47 6.03
CA PRO A 54 -15.33 -0.85 6.61
C PRO A 54 -15.87 -2.00 5.75
N LEU A 55 -17.00 -1.79 5.06
CA LEU A 55 -17.62 -2.78 4.20
C LEU A 55 -16.84 -2.94 2.89
N VAL A 56 -16.37 -1.84 2.31
CA VAL A 56 -15.54 -1.86 1.08
C VAL A 56 -14.18 -2.51 1.35
N ILE A 57 -13.55 -2.26 2.50
CA ILE A 57 -12.27 -2.89 2.88
C ILE A 57 -12.39 -4.43 2.89
N LYS A 58 -13.50 -4.97 3.41
CA LYS A 58 -13.76 -6.42 3.40
C LYS A 58 -13.82 -7.03 2.00
N ARG A 59 -13.90 -6.21 0.94
CA ARG A 59 -14.00 -6.66 -0.47
C ARG A 59 -12.65 -6.65 -1.20
N LEU A 60 -11.59 -6.11 -0.59
CA LEU A 60 -10.25 -6.09 -1.20
C LEU A 60 -9.64 -7.48 -1.42
N ASP A 61 -10.10 -8.48 -0.66
CA ASP A 61 -9.73 -9.89 -0.79
C ASP A 61 -10.86 -10.75 -1.38
N SER A 62 -11.87 -10.14 -2.02
CA SER A 62 -12.92 -10.90 -2.73
C SER A 62 -12.29 -11.85 -3.76
N SER A 63 -12.86 -13.03 -4.00
CA SER A 63 -12.41 -13.92 -5.08
C SER A 63 -12.67 -13.35 -6.48
N LEU A 64 -13.53 -12.32 -6.60
CA LEU A 64 -13.86 -11.66 -7.86
C LEU A 64 -12.89 -10.50 -8.14
N GLU A 65 -12.05 -10.63 -9.16
CA GLU A 65 -11.04 -9.61 -9.49
C GLU A 65 -11.63 -8.22 -9.79
N LEU A 66 -12.76 -8.18 -10.51
CA LEU A 66 -13.45 -6.92 -10.76
C LEU A 66 -13.96 -6.27 -9.47
N GLU A 67 -14.50 -7.06 -8.53
CA GLU A 67 -14.96 -6.58 -7.23
C GLU A 67 -13.81 -5.97 -6.42
N ARG A 68 -12.65 -6.62 -6.41
CA ARG A 68 -11.43 -6.09 -5.78
C ARG A 68 -11.01 -4.77 -6.42
N THR A 69 -10.96 -4.73 -7.75
CA THR A 69 -10.51 -3.56 -8.52
C THR A 69 -11.38 -2.34 -8.24
N VAL A 70 -12.71 -2.49 -8.29
CA VAL A 70 -13.63 -1.38 -8.01
C VAL A 70 -13.61 -0.99 -6.53
N SER A 71 -13.32 -1.93 -5.61
CA SER A 71 -13.15 -1.63 -4.19
C SER A 71 -11.93 -0.76 -3.92
N PHE A 72 -10.78 -1.05 -4.57
CA PHE A 72 -9.60 -0.16 -4.50
C PHE A 72 -9.90 1.23 -5.05
N GLN A 73 -10.63 1.31 -6.17
CA GLN A 73 -11.01 2.59 -6.76
C GLN A 73 -11.94 3.39 -5.82
N ALA A 74 -12.92 2.74 -5.20
CA ALA A 74 -13.79 3.35 -4.20
C ALA A 74 -13.01 3.88 -3.00
N LEU A 75 -12.13 3.06 -2.42
CA LEU A 75 -11.31 3.47 -1.29
C LEU A 75 -10.32 4.58 -1.65
N THR A 76 -9.78 4.59 -2.86
CA THR A 76 -8.94 5.71 -3.33
C THR A 76 -9.72 7.02 -3.26
N ASN A 77 -10.99 7.03 -3.69
CA ASN A 77 -11.79 8.25 -3.64
C ASN A 77 -12.22 8.61 -2.19
N LEU A 78 -12.55 7.60 -1.37
CA LEU A 78 -12.97 7.80 0.03
C LEU A 78 -11.82 8.15 0.99
N SER A 79 -10.57 7.89 0.60
CA SER A 79 -9.35 8.15 1.40
C SER A 79 -8.69 9.49 1.10
N PHE A 80 -9.32 10.37 0.32
CA PHE A 80 -8.74 11.68 0.00
C PHE A 80 -8.48 12.52 1.26
N VAL A 81 -9.34 12.40 2.29
CA VAL A 81 -9.11 12.97 3.63
C VAL A 81 -9.46 11.92 4.68
N ILE A 82 -8.42 11.42 5.35
CA ILE A 82 -8.52 10.46 6.46
C ILE A 82 -8.53 11.25 7.77
N ALA A 83 -9.63 11.15 8.52
CA ALA A 83 -9.70 11.72 9.86
C ALA A 83 -8.99 10.79 10.87
N PRO A 84 -8.50 11.30 12.03
CA PRO A 84 -7.85 10.48 13.04
C PRO A 84 -8.69 9.28 13.50
N SER A 85 -10.01 9.45 13.61
CA SER A 85 -10.95 8.37 13.95
C SER A 85 -11.05 7.25 12.91
N GLN A 86 -10.51 7.45 11.70
CA GLN A 86 -10.54 6.48 10.61
C GLN A 86 -9.25 5.68 10.48
N ILE A 87 -8.19 6.03 11.22
CA ILE A 87 -6.86 5.40 11.13
C ILE A 87 -6.98 3.89 11.32
N GLU A 88 -7.57 3.45 12.43
CA GLU A 88 -7.74 2.03 12.77
C GLU A 88 -8.53 1.27 11.71
N ILE A 89 -9.51 1.92 11.08
CA ILE A 89 -10.34 1.34 10.01
C ILE A 89 -9.48 1.02 8.79
N PHE A 90 -8.50 1.88 8.46
CA PHE A 90 -7.63 1.73 7.30
C PHE A 90 -6.39 0.85 7.54
N LEU A 91 -6.01 0.53 8.77
CA LEU A 91 -4.83 -0.30 9.05
C LEU A 91 -4.80 -1.63 8.28
N PRO A 92 -5.92 -2.39 8.14
CA PRO A 92 -5.93 -3.63 7.38
C PRO A 92 -5.62 -3.47 5.88
N VAL A 93 -5.76 -2.25 5.33
CA VAL A 93 -5.54 -1.96 3.91
C VAL A 93 -4.05 -1.96 3.54
N ILE A 94 -3.18 -1.59 4.48
CA ILE A 94 -1.73 -1.48 4.28
C ILE A 94 -1.12 -2.81 3.77
N PRO A 95 -1.22 -3.93 4.51
CA PRO A 95 -0.62 -5.19 4.06
C PRO A 95 -1.24 -5.69 2.76
N ILE A 96 -2.54 -5.46 2.52
CA ILE A 96 -3.22 -5.85 1.28
C ILE A 96 -2.64 -5.08 0.08
N CYS A 97 -2.41 -3.77 0.22
CA CYS A 97 -1.84 -2.97 -0.86
C CYS A 97 -0.38 -3.34 -1.13
N LEU A 98 0.43 -3.57 -0.08
CA LEU A 98 1.83 -3.95 -0.19
C LEU A 98 2.02 -5.33 -0.84
N LYS A 99 1.20 -6.32 -0.47
CA LYS A 99 1.21 -7.65 -1.11
C LYS A 99 1.03 -7.58 -2.63
N ARG A 100 0.27 -6.58 -3.11
CA ARG A 100 0.03 -6.35 -4.54
C ARG A 100 1.12 -5.57 -5.26
N GLN A 101 2.15 -5.09 -4.55
CA GLN A 101 3.29 -4.41 -5.16
C GLN A 101 4.49 -5.31 -5.38
N VAL A 102 4.61 -6.37 -4.57
CA VAL A 102 5.83 -7.18 -4.57
C VAL A 102 5.65 -8.37 -5.50
N PHE A 103 6.46 -8.38 -6.57
CA PHE A 103 6.72 -9.58 -7.33
C PHE A 103 7.54 -10.52 -6.45
N VAL A 104 6.88 -11.52 -5.89
CA VAL A 104 7.61 -12.62 -5.26
C VAL A 104 8.24 -13.45 -6.38
N ASN A 105 9.43 -13.06 -6.82
CA ASN A 105 10.37 -14.05 -7.31
C ASN A 105 10.97 -14.72 -6.07
N ALA A 106 10.28 -15.73 -5.55
CA ALA A 106 10.93 -16.63 -4.61
C ALA A 106 12.14 -17.23 -5.35
N PRO A 107 13.38 -17.04 -4.87
CA PRO A 107 14.50 -17.73 -5.48
C PRO A 107 14.22 -19.23 -5.34
N PHE A 108 14.22 -19.94 -6.46
CA PHE A 108 13.96 -21.39 -6.56
C PHE A 108 14.78 -22.21 -5.53
N SER A 109 15.92 -21.69 -5.07
CA SER A 109 16.78 -22.27 -4.06
C SER A 109 16.21 -22.31 -2.64
N PHE A 110 15.25 -21.45 -2.27
CA PHE A 110 14.63 -21.47 -0.92
C PHE A 110 13.56 -22.57 -0.78
N ILE A 111 12.94 -22.95 -1.90
CA ILE A 111 11.88 -23.95 -1.95
C ILE A 111 12.46 -25.36 -1.74
N HIS A 112 13.66 -25.63 -2.25
CA HIS A 112 14.25 -26.97 -2.19
C HIS A 112 14.82 -27.35 -0.82
N ALA A 113 15.17 -26.37 0.04
CA ALA A 113 15.81 -26.62 1.33
C ALA A 113 14.83 -26.88 2.49
N ASN A 114 13.56 -26.47 2.39
CA ASN A 114 12.60 -26.54 3.51
C ASN A 114 11.37 -27.43 3.27
N ILE A 115 11.23 -28.05 2.09
CA ILE A 115 10.12 -28.98 1.81
C ILE A 115 10.27 -30.33 2.56
N GLN A 116 11.42 -30.61 3.18
CA GLN A 116 11.62 -31.87 3.91
C GLN A 116 11.09 -31.89 5.35
N HIS A 117 10.66 -30.76 5.93
CA HIS A 117 10.12 -30.74 7.31
C HIS A 117 8.85 -29.88 7.46
N ASN A 118 7.70 -30.57 7.56
CA ASN A 118 6.34 -30.10 7.92
C ASN A 118 5.49 -29.38 6.85
N SER A 119 4.34 -29.98 6.53
CA SER A 119 3.67 -29.92 5.23
C SER A 119 2.24 -29.33 5.22
N SER A 120 1.91 -28.31 6.02
CA SER A 120 0.65 -27.57 5.81
C SER A 120 0.76 -26.05 6.03
N VAL A 121 1.45 -25.63 7.08
CA VAL A 121 1.61 -24.20 7.43
C VAL A 121 2.46 -23.46 6.39
N TYR A 122 3.54 -24.08 5.90
CA TYR A 122 4.37 -23.52 4.84
C TYR A 122 3.67 -23.51 3.49
N HIS A 123 2.78 -24.45 3.23
CA HIS A 123 2.05 -24.50 1.96
C HIS A 123 1.09 -23.30 1.85
N GLN A 124 0.41 -22.92 2.94
CA GLN A 124 -0.47 -21.75 2.95
C GLN A 124 0.31 -20.42 2.88
N PHE A 125 1.51 -20.36 3.48
CA PHE A 125 2.41 -19.20 3.37
C PHE A 125 3.03 -19.06 1.97
N LEU A 126 3.43 -20.18 1.35
CA LEU A 126 4.03 -20.23 0.01
C LEU A 126 3.01 -20.00 -1.11
N VAL A 127 1.78 -20.55 -1.00
CA VAL A 127 0.70 -20.29 -1.96
C VAL A 127 0.28 -18.81 -1.93
N GLY A 128 0.32 -18.17 -0.76
CA GLY A 128 0.08 -16.73 -0.63
C GLY A 128 1.18 -15.84 -1.21
N LEU A 129 2.38 -16.39 -1.41
CA LEU A 129 3.54 -15.72 -2.01
C LEU A 129 3.60 -15.92 -3.53
N TRP A 130 2.78 -16.78 -4.15
CA TRP A 130 2.95 -17.15 -5.55
C TRP A 130 1.83 -16.69 -6.49
N GLU A 131 1.41 -15.44 -6.34
CA GLU A 131 0.65 -14.76 -7.40
C GLU A 131 1.55 -13.70 -8.03
N LYS A 132 2.03 -13.98 -9.24
CA LYS A 132 2.62 -12.96 -10.12
C LYS A 132 1.48 -12.06 -10.61
N GLY A 133 0.98 -11.21 -9.72
CA GLY A 133 0.01 -10.18 -10.06
C GLY A 133 0.74 -9.02 -10.74
N GLU A 134 0.15 -8.46 -11.79
CA GLU A 134 0.58 -7.15 -12.24
C GLU A 134 0.35 -6.13 -11.10
N THR A 135 1.29 -5.22 -10.93
CA THR A 135 1.16 -4.12 -9.98
C THR A 135 -0.17 -3.41 -10.17
N ASN A 136 -1.03 -3.42 -9.15
CA ASN A 136 -2.34 -2.79 -9.22
C ASN A 136 -2.22 -1.27 -9.02
N ILE A 137 -2.49 -0.50 -10.06
CA ILE A 137 -2.40 0.97 -10.00
C ILE A 137 -3.32 1.59 -8.95
N ASN A 138 -4.49 0.99 -8.68
CA ASN A 138 -5.43 1.52 -7.71
C ASN A 138 -4.97 1.24 -6.27
N SER A 139 -4.30 0.12 -6.01
CA SER A 139 -3.67 -0.10 -4.70
C SER A 139 -2.48 0.85 -4.46
N LEU A 140 -1.72 1.20 -5.51
CA LEU A 140 -0.69 2.25 -5.40
C LEU A 140 -1.28 3.63 -5.11
N ARG A 141 -2.35 4.01 -5.81
CA ARG A 141 -3.05 5.27 -5.56
C ARG A 141 -3.58 5.34 -4.12
N LEU A 142 -4.15 4.23 -3.64
CA LEU A 142 -4.60 4.13 -2.26
C LEU A 142 -3.43 4.26 -1.27
N LEU A 143 -2.31 3.57 -1.51
CA LEU A 143 -1.09 3.71 -0.69
C LEU A 143 -0.60 5.16 -0.63
N ILE A 144 -0.58 5.88 -1.75
CA ILE A 144 -0.23 7.30 -1.78
C ILE A 144 -1.17 8.11 -0.87
N ASN A 145 -2.49 7.89 -0.96
CA ASN A 145 -3.44 8.60 -0.10
C ASN A 145 -3.23 8.29 1.38
N LEU A 146 -2.95 7.02 1.74
CA LEU A 146 -2.62 6.66 3.11
C LEU A 146 -1.34 7.38 3.56
N SER A 147 -0.30 7.44 2.72
CA SER A 147 0.95 8.14 3.00
C SER A 147 0.82 9.67 3.12
N CYS A 148 -0.23 10.26 2.54
CA CYS A 148 -0.54 11.68 2.71
C CYS A 148 -1.16 12.00 4.08
N CYS A 149 -1.54 11.00 4.87
CA CYS A 149 -1.95 11.16 6.26
C CYS A 149 -0.73 10.92 7.18
N PRO A 150 -0.19 11.95 7.85
CA PRO A 150 1.01 11.82 8.70
C PRO A 150 0.90 10.72 9.76
N ASP A 151 -0.26 10.56 10.37
CA ASP A 151 -0.50 9.58 11.43
C ASP A 151 -0.52 8.12 10.92
N MET A 152 -0.77 7.91 9.61
CA MET A 152 -0.71 6.59 8.98
C MET A 152 0.72 6.17 8.65
N VAL A 153 1.64 7.12 8.47
CA VAL A 153 3.01 6.86 8.00
C VAL A 153 3.77 5.88 8.89
N PRO A 154 3.77 5.99 10.24
CA PRO A 154 4.41 5.00 11.11
C PRO A 154 3.90 3.58 10.90
N TYR A 155 2.59 3.39 10.70
CA TYR A 155 2.01 2.07 10.44
C TYR A 155 2.43 1.50 9.09
N ILE A 156 2.51 2.33 8.04
CA ILE A 156 2.99 1.91 6.72
C ILE A 156 4.47 1.50 6.80
N LEU A 157 5.29 2.28 7.50
CA LEU A 157 6.72 2.02 7.68
C LEU A 157 7.00 0.74 8.48
N ALA A 158 6.17 0.48 9.50
CA ALA A 158 6.27 -0.72 10.34
C ALA A 158 5.69 -1.98 9.69
N ALA A 159 4.90 -1.82 8.62
CA ALA A 159 4.27 -2.94 7.95
C ALA A 159 5.30 -3.94 7.44
N LYS A 160 4.94 -5.21 7.54
CA LYS A 160 5.76 -6.30 7.03
C LYS A 160 5.83 -6.22 5.51
N THR A 161 7.04 -6.18 4.98
CA THR A 161 7.33 -6.32 3.56
C THR A 161 8.19 -7.55 3.33
N VAL A 162 8.04 -8.12 2.15
CA VAL A 162 8.93 -9.15 1.64
C VAL A 162 10.11 -8.50 0.90
N THR A 163 11.16 -9.28 0.68
CA THR A 163 12.31 -8.86 -0.14
C THR A 163 11.87 -8.46 -1.54
N GLY A 164 12.47 -7.42 -2.11
CA GLY A 164 12.16 -6.97 -3.47
C GLY A 164 11.09 -5.89 -3.56
N LEU A 165 10.77 -5.18 -2.47
CA LEU A 165 9.86 -4.02 -2.50
C LEU A 165 10.20 -3.03 -3.62
N LEU A 166 11.49 -2.78 -3.86
CA LEU A 166 11.97 -1.83 -4.88
C LEU A 166 11.79 -2.34 -6.32
N SER A 167 11.46 -3.61 -6.53
CA SER A 167 11.13 -4.16 -7.86
C SER A 167 9.88 -3.53 -8.46
N ILE A 168 9.07 -2.83 -7.66
CA ILE A 168 7.97 -1.99 -8.16
C ILE A 168 8.44 -0.91 -9.16
N LEU A 169 9.72 -0.51 -9.09
CA LEU A 169 10.34 0.42 -10.03
C LEU A 169 10.76 -0.25 -11.35
N ASP A 170 10.75 -1.58 -11.41
CA ASP A 170 11.13 -2.38 -12.57
C ASP A 170 9.91 -2.65 -13.46
N THR A 171 9.20 -1.59 -13.84
CA THR A 171 8.01 -1.65 -14.70
C THR A 171 8.22 -0.86 -15.98
N ASP A 172 7.67 -1.39 -17.07
CA ASP A 172 7.57 -0.75 -18.38
C ASP A 172 6.36 0.19 -18.51
N LYS A 173 5.42 0.14 -17.54
CA LYS A 173 4.18 0.94 -17.53
C LYS A 173 4.44 2.31 -16.87
N PRO A 174 4.43 3.42 -17.62
CA PRO A 174 4.78 4.75 -17.09
C PRO A 174 3.87 5.21 -15.96
N GLU A 175 2.57 4.89 -16.02
CA GLU A 175 1.63 5.26 -14.97
C GLU A 175 1.88 4.53 -13.65
N ILE A 176 2.40 3.31 -13.69
CA ILE A 176 2.76 2.55 -12.49
C ILE A 176 4.05 3.12 -11.90
N LEU A 177 5.07 3.32 -12.74
CA LEU A 177 6.35 3.90 -12.33
C LEU A 177 6.15 5.25 -11.64
N LEU A 178 5.36 6.14 -12.26
CA LEU A 178 5.03 7.45 -11.70
C LEU A 178 4.41 7.32 -10.30
N ARG A 179 3.45 6.40 -10.12
CA ARG A 179 2.78 6.21 -8.82
C ARG A 179 3.71 5.59 -7.78
N ALA A 180 4.55 4.64 -8.17
CA ALA A 180 5.56 4.04 -7.29
C ALA A 180 6.57 5.09 -6.77
N VAL A 181 7.14 5.91 -7.67
CA VAL A 181 8.06 7.00 -7.30
C VAL A 181 7.35 8.05 -6.44
N THR A 182 6.09 8.38 -6.78
CA THR A 182 5.28 9.31 -5.96
C THR A 182 5.09 8.79 -4.54
N TRP A 183 4.74 7.51 -4.38
CA TRP A 183 4.56 6.89 -3.07
C TRP A 183 5.85 6.93 -2.24
N LEU A 184 6.98 6.52 -2.82
CA LEU A 184 8.28 6.57 -2.15
C LEU A 184 8.69 8.00 -1.77
N LEU A 185 8.38 8.99 -2.62
CA LEU A 185 8.58 10.40 -2.33
C LEU A 185 7.70 10.87 -1.17
N CYS A 186 6.40 10.56 -1.16
CA CYS A 186 5.51 10.89 -0.04
C CYS A 186 6.01 10.31 1.28
N MET A 187 6.40 9.03 1.28
CA MET A 187 6.96 8.36 2.46
C MET A 187 8.26 9.01 2.93
N SER A 188 9.19 9.30 2.02
CA SER A 188 10.49 9.90 2.37
C SER A 188 10.33 11.33 2.88
N THR A 189 9.46 12.12 2.25
CA THR A 189 9.15 13.48 2.72
C THR A 189 8.53 13.44 4.11
N ALA A 190 7.62 12.50 4.39
CA ALA A 190 7.02 12.35 5.71
C ALA A 190 8.06 11.89 6.76
N VAL A 191 8.92 10.93 6.43
CA VAL A 191 10.03 10.50 7.31
C VAL A 191 10.94 11.67 7.64
N GLN A 192 11.30 12.48 6.64
CA GLN A 192 12.14 13.66 6.83
C GLN A 192 11.44 14.72 7.69
N ALA A 193 10.20 15.08 7.35
CA ALA A 193 9.47 16.17 8.01
C ALA A 193 9.08 15.85 9.46
N LEU A 194 8.70 14.60 9.73
CA LEU A 194 8.30 14.12 11.05
C LEU A 194 9.48 13.54 11.85
N SER A 195 10.68 13.51 11.27
CA SER A 195 11.87 12.88 11.85
C SER A 195 11.62 11.43 12.32
N VAL A 196 10.89 10.66 11.52
CA VAL A 196 10.54 9.27 11.87
C VAL A 196 11.80 8.42 11.89
N THR A 197 12.08 7.80 13.04
CA THR A 197 13.17 6.85 13.19
C THR A 197 12.63 5.43 13.41
N TYR A 198 13.52 4.44 13.46
CA TYR A 198 13.08 3.07 13.72
C TYR A 198 12.47 2.93 15.12
N GLU A 199 13.01 3.63 16.12
CA GLU A 199 12.55 3.60 17.51
C GLU A 199 11.08 4.00 17.63
N VAL A 200 10.63 4.96 16.80
CA VAL A 200 9.23 5.40 16.75
C VAL A 200 8.31 4.31 16.20
N ILE A 201 8.77 3.54 15.21
CA ILE A 201 7.95 2.54 14.53
C ILE A 201 8.09 1.13 15.12
N ALA A 202 9.12 0.86 15.92
CA ALA A 202 9.40 -0.45 16.49
C ALA A 202 8.21 -1.06 17.26
N PRO A 203 7.43 -0.29 18.06
CA PRO A 203 6.23 -0.82 18.74
C PRO A 203 5.12 -1.25 17.77
N LEU A 204 5.14 -0.76 16.54
CA LEU A 204 4.15 -1.05 15.50
C LEU A 204 4.59 -2.20 14.57
N ASN A 205 5.79 -2.74 14.75
CA ASN A 205 6.34 -3.79 13.91
C ASN A 205 5.46 -5.05 13.99
N GLN A 206 4.91 -5.45 12.85
CA GLN A 206 4.00 -6.59 12.76
C GLN A 206 4.73 -7.93 12.50
N ASP A 207 6.06 -7.93 12.41
CA ASP A 207 6.82 -9.18 12.29
C ASP A 207 6.76 -10.00 13.60
N PRO A 208 6.42 -11.30 13.57
CA PRO A 208 6.31 -12.13 14.77
C PRO A 208 7.61 -12.22 15.60
N PHE A 209 8.76 -11.98 14.97
CA PHE A 209 10.07 -11.98 15.61
C PHE A 209 10.62 -10.58 15.85
N ALA A 210 9.77 -9.55 15.68
CA ALA A 210 10.13 -8.14 15.75
C ALA A 210 11.36 -7.78 14.89
N ASN A 211 11.60 -8.50 13.79
CA ASN A 211 12.80 -8.31 13.01
C ASN A 211 12.70 -7.00 12.18
N PRO A 212 13.59 -6.02 12.41
CA PRO A 212 13.57 -4.73 11.71
C PRO A 212 13.66 -4.89 10.19
N ASN A 213 14.42 -5.89 9.70
CA ASN A 213 14.75 -6.02 8.28
C ASN A 213 13.54 -6.36 7.39
N TYR A 214 12.44 -6.83 7.98
CA TYR A 214 11.19 -7.11 7.26
C TYR A 214 10.20 -5.95 7.29
N THR A 215 10.60 -4.76 7.75
CA THR A 215 9.77 -3.57 7.69
C THR A 215 9.97 -2.80 6.39
N VAL A 216 8.94 -2.06 5.95
CA VAL A 216 9.05 -1.12 4.83
C VAL A 216 10.15 -0.09 5.10
N TYR A 217 10.27 0.39 6.34
CA TYR A 217 11.31 1.32 6.75
C TYR A 217 12.72 0.81 6.45
N PHE A 218 13.06 -0.39 6.90
CA PHE A 218 14.39 -0.97 6.62
C PHE A 218 14.58 -1.29 5.15
N SER A 219 13.53 -1.68 4.44
CA SER A 219 13.63 -1.96 3.00
C SER A 219 13.98 -0.73 2.18
N ILE A 220 13.65 0.47 2.65
CA ILE A 220 13.94 1.74 1.96
C ILE A 220 15.20 2.40 2.53
N TYR A 221 15.32 2.50 3.85
CA TYR A 221 16.32 3.38 4.49
C TYR A 221 17.54 2.65 5.07
N ALA A 222 17.55 1.31 5.11
CA ALA A 222 18.77 0.59 5.47
C ALA A 222 19.83 0.72 4.37
N PRO A 223 21.14 0.62 4.67
CA PRO A 223 22.21 0.88 3.70
C PRO A 223 22.13 0.08 2.39
N LYS A 224 21.58 -1.14 2.42
CA LYS A 224 21.36 -1.93 1.21
C LYS A 224 20.20 -1.37 0.38
N GLY A 225 19.02 -1.25 0.99
CA GLY A 225 17.81 -0.76 0.33
C GLY A 225 17.98 0.66 -0.21
N LYS A 226 18.58 1.55 0.58
CA LYS A 226 18.82 2.94 0.18
C LYS A 226 19.76 3.05 -1.02
N ARG A 227 20.85 2.26 -1.06
CA ARG A 227 21.77 2.22 -2.22
C ARG A 227 21.07 1.70 -3.48
N GLU A 228 20.27 0.65 -3.35
CA GLU A 228 19.49 0.09 -4.45
C GLU A 228 18.47 1.11 -4.99
N LEU A 229 17.73 1.78 -4.09
CA LEU A 229 16.78 2.82 -4.45
C LEU A 229 17.48 4.01 -5.15
N VAL A 230 18.56 4.52 -4.57
CA VAL A 230 19.34 5.64 -5.16
C VAL A 230 19.85 5.25 -6.56
N LYS A 231 20.34 4.03 -6.75
CA LYS A 231 20.78 3.56 -8.06
C LYS A 231 19.64 3.62 -9.08
N ARG A 232 18.48 3.03 -8.77
CA ARG A 232 17.31 3.01 -9.67
C ARG A 232 16.75 4.41 -9.94
N LEU A 233 16.74 5.28 -8.93
CA LEU A 233 16.28 6.66 -9.11
C LEU A 233 17.19 7.50 -9.99
N ASN A 234 18.51 7.29 -9.93
CA ASN A 234 19.43 7.95 -10.86
C ASN A 234 19.16 7.56 -12.31
N GLU A 235 18.86 6.28 -12.56
CA GLU A 235 18.49 5.79 -13.89
C GLU A 235 17.16 6.44 -14.36
N ILE A 236 16.13 6.46 -13.51
CA ILE A 236 14.83 7.11 -13.81
C ILE A 236 14.98 8.62 -14.03
N ALA A 237 15.82 9.29 -13.24
CA ALA A 237 16.03 10.74 -13.28
C ALA A 237 16.69 11.25 -14.58
N THR A 238 17.24 10.34 -15.41
CA THR A 238 17.76 10.69 -16.74
C THR A 238 16.65 11.09 -17.72
N GLY A 239 15.42 10.66 -17.46
CA GLY A 239 14.25 11.03 -18.27
C GLY A 239 13.84 12.50 -18.12
N ALA A 240 12.81 12.88 -18.88
CA ALA A 240 12.22 14.23 -18.87
C ALA A 240 10.76 14.26 -18.38
N ASP A 241 10.20 13.11 -18.03
CA ASP A 241 8.80 12.99 -17.63
C ASP A 241 8.57 13.36 -16.15
N GLU A 242 7.31 13.26 -15.71
CA GLU A 242 6.94 13.53 -14.32
C GLU A 242 7.61 12.55 -13.34
N ALA A 243 7.81 11.29 -13.74
CA ALA A 243 8.47 10.31 -12.89
C ALA A 243 9.93 10.70 -12.64
N ALA A 244 10.64 11.15 -13.67
CA ALA A 244 12.01 11.66 -13.55
C ALA A 244 12.11 12.90 -12.64
N ARG A 245 11.16 13.83 -12.73
CA ARG A 245 11.10 14.99 -11.83
C ARG A 245 10.91 14.58 -10.37
N LYS A 246 9.98 13.66 -10.11
CA LYS A 246 9.77 13.13 -8.75
C LYS A 246 10.95 12.30 -8.25
N ALA A 247 11.64 11.57 -9.13
CA ALA A 247 12.83 10.82 -8.78
C ALA A 247 13.97 11.74 -8.32
N LYS A 248 14.17 12.88 -8.99
CA LYS A 248 15.13 13.92 -8.56
C LYS A 248 14.80 14.47 -7.17
N GLN A 249 13.53 14.82 -6.94
CA GLN A 249 13.06 15.28 -5.63
C GLN A 249 13.27 14.22 -4.54
N LEU A 250 13.04 12.94 -4.86
CA LEU A 250 13.24 11.84 -3.94
C LEU A 250 14.73 11.64 -3.62
N LEU A 251 15.63 11.75 -4.60
CA LEU A 251 17.08 11.72 -4.35
C LEU A 251 17.52 12.82 -3.38
N GLU A 252 17.06 14.06 -3.59
CA GLU A 252 17.34 15.20 -2.69
C GLU A 252 16.80 14.98 -1.28
N THR A 253 15.63 14.35 -1.17
CA THR A 253 14.99 14.02 0.12
C THR A 253 15.77 12.92 0.85
N LEU A 254 16.13 11.85 0.15
CA LEU A 254 16.91 10.73 0.70
C LEU A 254 18.29 11.15 1.19
N ALA A 255 18.91 12.15 0.57
CA ALA A 255 20.19 12.72 1.01
C ALA A 255 20.10 13.38 2.40
N LYS A 256 18.90 13.84 2.80
CA LYS A 256 18.65 14.49 4.10
C LYS A 256 18.24 13.50 5.19
N ILE A 257 17.87 12.27 4.83
CA ILE A 257 17.46 11.22 5.76
C ILE A 257 18.69 10.37 6.14
N PRO A 258 19.01 10.22 7.44
CA PRO A 258 20.12 9.37 7.86
C PRO A 258 19.85 7.89 7.54
N ASP A 259 20.92 7.11 7.36
CA ASP A 259 20.77 5.67 7.13
C ASP A 259 20.20 4.99 8.38
N ALA A 260 19.22 4.11 8.18
CA ALA A 260 18.69 3.27 9.24
C ALA A 260 19.76 2.25 9.67
N ARG A 261 20.17 2.32 10.93
CA ARG A 261 21.10 1.35 11.52
C ARG A 261 20.30 0.28 12.25
N SER A 262 20.54 -0.99 11.92
CA SER A 262 19.98 -2.09 12.70
C SER A 262 20.71 -2.18 14.04
N LEU A 263 19.98 -2.11 15.15
CA LEU A 263 20.54 -2.36 16.49
C LEU A 263 21.15 -3.77 16.61
N LEU A 264 20.76 -4.72 15.75
CA LEU A 264 21.38 -6.05 15.67
C LEU A 264 22.86 -6.00 15.25
N SER A 265 23.32 -4.92 14.61
CA SER A 265 24.75 -4.75 14.29
C SER A 265 25.62 -4.47 15.52
N ASN A 266 25.02 -4.07 16.65
CA ASN A 266 25.73 -3.86 17.91
C ASN A 266 25.85 -5.14 18.75
N LEU A 267 25.00 -6.16 18.51
CA LEU A 267 25.08 -7.45 19.20
C LEU A 267 26.17 -8.36 18.64
N ASN A 268 26.59 -8.15 17.39
CA ASN A 268 27.73 -8.87 16.79
C ASN A 268 29.10 -8.24 17.15
N ARG A 269 29.15 -7.38 18.17
CA ARG A 269 30.37 -6.71 18.67
C ARG A 269 30.61 -6.92 20.17
N LEU A 270 29.88 -7.83 20.79
CA LEU A 270 30.12 -8.33 22.15
C LEU A 270 30.45 -9.83 22.07
#